data_AF-A0A4Y2WYZ5-F1
#
_entry.id   AF-A0A4Y2WYZ5-F1
#
_cell.length_a   1.000
_cell.length_b   1.000
_cell.length_c   1.000
_cell.angle_alpha   90.00
_cell.angle_beta   90.00
_cell.angle_gamma   90.00
#
_symmetry.space_group_name_H-M   'P 1'
#
loop_
_entity.id
_entity.type
_entity.pdbx_description
1 polymer ?
#
loop_
_entity_poly.entity_id
_entity_poly.type
_entity_poly.pdbx_seq_one_letter_code
_entity_poly.pdbx_strand_id
1 'polypeptide(L)'
;MPLTKEERIGIILLTGCGTTRHVMRTFNEMHRTQITHDTVTKLIMKFIRTVSVADVSRYGTPKTATDEGTSTQVTAMTRYPSKRTQCLSEQMGISQSIAMRNLRAN
;
A
#
# COMPACT_ATOMS: atom_id res chain seq x y z
N MET A 1 7.37 15.68 -1.23
CA MET A 1 7.73 14.70 -0.18
C MET A 1 6.49 14.33 0.60
N PRO A 2 6.27 13.06 0.97
CA PRO A 2 5.23 12.71 1.93
C PRO A 2 5.63 13.24 3.33
N LEU A 3 4.63 13.63 4.13
CA LEU A 3 4.84 14.07 5.51
C LEU A 3 5.39 12.92 6.36
N THR A 4 6.36 13.22 7.23
CA THR A 4 6.86 12.25 8.20
C THR A 4 5.77 11.88 9.20
N LYS A 5 6.01 10.84 10.00
CA LYS A 5 5.07 10.44 11.05
C LYS A 5 4.97 11.54 12.12
N GLU A 6 6.11 12.13 12.45
CA GLU A 6 6.29 13.19 13.45
C GLU A 6 5.60 14.47 13.01
N GLU A 7 5.75 14.88 11.74
CA GLU A 7 5.05 16.03 11.17
C GLU A 7 3.53 15.86 11.26
N ARG A 8 3.00 14.66 10.95
CA ARG A 8 1.57 14.37 11.06
C ARG A 8 1.06 14.40 12.50
N ILE A 9 1.83 13.86 13.44
CA ILE A 9 1.48 13.93 14.87
C ILE A 9 1.43 15.40 15.29
N GLY A 10 2.42 16.21 14.91
CA GLY A 10 2.44 17.65 15.19
C GLY A 10 1.19 18.37 14.67
N ILE A 11 0.78 18.09 13.42
CA ILE A 11 -0.43 18.69 12.82
C ILE A 11 -1.70 18.28 13.61
N ILE A 12 -1.83 17.02 14.00
CA ILE A 12 -3.00 16.55 14.78
C ILE A 12 -3.03 17.19 16.17
N LEU A 13 -1.88 17.31 16.85
CA LEU A 13 -1.79 17.99 18.14
C LEU A 13 -2.15 19.48 18.04
N LEU A 14 -1.71 20.16 16.97
CA LEU A 14 -2.03 21.57 16.73
C LEU A 14 -3.52 21.82 16.47
N THR A 15 -4.26 20.80 16.01
CA THR A 15 -5.69 20.92 15.68
C THR A 15 -6.54 21.29 16.91
N GLY A 16 -6.08 20.94 18.12
CA GLY A 16 -6.75 21.34 19.37
C GLY A 16 -6.63 22.83 19.72
N CYS A 17 -5.74 23.59 19.05
CA CYS A 17 -5.39 24.96 19.41
C CYS A 17 -5.97 26.03 18.46
N GLY A 18 -6.57 25.64 17.32
CA GLY A 18 -7.11 26.63 16.38
C GLY A 18 -7.74 26.06 15.11
N THR A 19 -8.04 26.95 14.17
CA THR A 19 -8.61 26.57 12.86
C THR A 19 -7.58 25.88 11.97
N THR A 20 -8.04 25.12 10.97
CA THR A 20 -7.17 24.50 9.93
C THR A 20 -6.20 25.50 9.29
N ARG A 21 -6.63 26.75 9.09
CA ARG A 21 -5.78 27.83 8.57
C ARG A 21 -4.67 28.21 9.55
N HIS A 22 -4.97 28.28 10.84
CA HIS A 22 -3.98 28.52 11.89
C HIS A 22 -2.96 27.37 11.93
N VAL A 23 -3.44 26.13 11.97
CA VAL A 23 -2.59 24.93 11.95
C VAL A 23 -1.61 24.94 10.76
N MET A 24 -2.13 25.21 9.56
CA MET A 24 -1.31 25.30 8.35
C MET A 24 -0.24 26.40 8.46
N ARG A 25 -0.60 27.60 8.91
CA ARG A 25 0.36 28.72 9.04
C ARG A 25 1.46 28.40 10.05
N THR A 26 1.07 27.95 11.24
CA THR A 26 2.03 27.62 12.29
C THR A 26 2.96 26.49 11.88
N PHE A 27 2.44 25.43 11.23
CA PHE A 27 3.29 24.36 10.70
C PHE A 27 4.28 24.87 9.65
N ASN A 28 3.81 25.68 8.69
CA ASN A 28 4.62 26.23 7.61
C ASN A 28 5.70 27.21 8.08
N GLU A 29 5.48 27.88 9.21
CA GLU A 29 6.47 28.75 9.86
C GLU A 29 7.54 27.92 10.59
N MET A 30 7.16 26.80 11.20
CA MET A 30 8.06 25.96 12.00
C MET A 30 8.86 24.94 11.16
N HIS A 31 8.36 24.55 10.00
CA HIS A 31 8.92 23.48 9.18
C HIS A 31 9.31 23.94 7.78
N ARG A 32 10.36 23.33 7.21
CA ARG A 32 10.74 23.56 5.80
C ARG A 32 9.71 23.02 4.82
N THR A 33 8.94 22.01 5.22
CA THR A 33 7.89 21.40 4.41
C THR A 33 6.65 22.30 4.41
N GLN A 34 6.27 22.79 3.23
CA GLN A 34 5.05 23.58 3.07
C GLN A 34 3.84 22.65 2.89
N ILE A 35 2.83 22.81 3.73
CA ILE A 35 1.55 22.11 3.64
C ILE A 35 0.43 23.06 3.24
N THR A 36 -0.59 22.49 2.59
CA THR A 36 -1.79 23.23 2.18
C THR A 36 -2.92 22.98 3.18
N HIS A 37 -3.91 23.88 3.14
CA HIS A 37 -5.15 23.73 3.91
C HIS A 37 -5.87 22.40 3.63
N ASP A 38 -5.86 21.94 2.37
CA ASP A 38 -6.47 20.66 1.96
C ASP A 38 -5.75 19.47 2.60
N THR A 39 -4.41 19.48 2.62
CA THR A 39 -3.61 18.42 3.28
C THR A 39 -3.94 18.31 4.76
N VAL A 40 -4.04 19.44 5.47
CA VAL A 40 -4.42 19.46 6.89
C VAL A 40 -5.84 18.90 7.08
N THR A 41 -6.79 19.35 6.25
CA THR A 41 -8.19 18.89 6.31
C THR A 41 -8.30 17.37 6.09
N LYS A 42 -7.63 16.85 5.06
CA LYS A 42 -7.58 15.41 4.76
C LYS A 42 -6.96 14.61 5.90
N LEU A 43 -5.91 15.13 6.51
CA LEU A 43 -5.24 14.45 7.64
C LEU A 43 -6.17 14.37 8.86
N ILE A 44 -6.84 15.48 9.21
CA ILE A 44 -7.80 15.54 10.32
C ILE A 44 -8.96 14.58 10.07
N MET A 45 -9.59 14.64 8.89
CA MET A 45 -10.70 13.75 8.54
C MET A 45 -10.29 12.28 8.57
N LYS A 46 -9.09 11.95 8.06
CA LYS A 46 -8.55 10.60 8.13
C LYS A 46 -8.38 10.16 9.58
N PHE A 47 -7.78 11.00 10.43
CA PHE A 47 -7.57 10.69 11.84
C PHE A 47 -8.89 10.49 12.60
N ILE A 48 -9.90 11.33 12.39
CA ILE A 48 -11.23 11.14 12.99
C ILE A 48 -11.84 9.79 12.57
N ARG A 49 -11.64 9.40 11.30
CA ARG A 49 -12.19 8.15 10.77
C ARG A 49 -11.47 6.89 11.26
N THR A 50 -10.15 6.93 11.39
CA THR A 50 -9.32 5.72 11.61
C THR A 50 -8.59 5.70 12.95
N VAL A 51 -8.60 6.81 13.69
CA VAL A 51 -7.80 7.05 14.92
C VAL A 51 -6.32 6.72 14.71
N SER A 52 -5.83 6.93 13.47
CA SER A 52 -4.48 6.57 13.08
C SER A 52 -3.81 7.65 12.24
N VAL A 53 -2.57 7.95 12.62
CA VAL A 53 -1.68 8.86 11.89
C VAL A 53 -0.81 8.14 10.86
N ALA A 54 -0.80 6.80 10.84
CA ALA A 54 0.01 6.01 9.92
C ALA A 54 -0.43 6.21 8.47
N ASP A 55 0.50 6.09 7.52
CA ASP A 55 0.13 6.05 6.12
C ASP A 55 -0.57 4.75 5.79
N VAL A 56 -1.53 4.84 4.88
CA VAL A 56 -2.12 3.63 4.29
C VAL A 56 -1.03 3.03 3.40
N SER A 57 -0.78 1.73 3.56
CA SER A 57 0.09 0.99 2.66
C SER A 57 -0.38 1.22 1.24
N ARG A 58 0.51 1.71 0.36
CA ARG A 58 0.21 1.79 -1.06
C ARG A 58 0.10 0.36 -1.57
N TYR A 59 -1.12 -0.15 -1.68
CA TYR A 59 -1.34 -1.40 -2.38
C TYR A 59 -0.99 -1.17 -3.86
N GLY A 60 -0.03 -1.93 -4.37
CA GLY A 60 0.20 -2.01 -5.80
C GLY A 60 -1.00 -2.64 -6.51
N THR A 61 -0.98 -2.60 -7.85
CA THR A 61 -1.97 -3.31 -8.67
C THR A 61 -2.14 -4.75 -8.16
N PRO A 62 -3.36 -5.19 -7.81
CA PRO A 62 -3.61 -6.55 -7.36
C PRO A 62 -3.04 -7.56 -8.36
N LYS A 63 -2.29 -8.55 -7.86
CA LYS A 63 -1.79 -9.65 -8.71
C LYS A 63 -2.99 -10.39 -9.28
N THR A 64 -3.06 -10.50 -10.60
CA THR A 64 -4.10 -11.26 -11.32
C THR A 64 -4.00 -12.78 -11.15
N ALA A 65 -3.03 -13.27 -10.36
CA ALA A 65 -2.96 -14.67 -10.00
C ALA A 65 -3.82 -14.90 -8.74
N THR A 66 -5.04 -15.40 -8.94
CA THR A 66 -5.91 -15.90 -7.88
C THR A 66 -5.16 -16.92 -7.02
N ASP A 67 -5.34 -16.87 -5.70
CA ASP A 67 -4.73 -17.80 -4.72
C ASP A 67 -4.91 -19.28 -5.10
N GLU A 68 -6.08 -19.60 -5.66
CA GLU A 68 -6.42 -20.90 -6.23
C GLU A 68 -5.47 -21.35 -7.36
N GLY A 69 -5.02 -20.42 -8.21
CA GLY A 69 -4.03 -20.68 -9.24
C GLY A 69 -2.67 -21.04 -8.64
N THR A 70 -2.20 -20.31 -7.63
CA THR A 70 -0.93 -20.62 -6.98
C THR A 70 -0.95 -22.00 -6.30
N SER A 71 -2.03 -22.32 -5.58
CA SER A 71 -2.22 -23.62 -4.91
C SER A 71 -2.33 -24.79 -5.91
N THR A 72 -3.06 -24.59 -7.00
CA THR A 72 -3.19 -25.59 -8.08
C THR A 72 -1.84 -25.85 -8.77
N GLN A 73 -1.04 -24.80 -8.97
CA GLN A 73 0.28 -24.91 -9.58
C GLN A 73 1.26 -25.71 -8.70
N VAL A 74 1.31 -25.42 -7.40
CA VAL A 74 2.14 -26.15 -6.43
C VAL A 74 1.72 -27.62 -6.39
N THR A 75 0.40 -27.90 -6.31
CA THR A 75 -0.13 -29.26 -6.31
C THR A 75 0.21 -30.03 -7.59
N ALA A 76 0.12 -29.37 -8.75
CA ALA A 76 0.48 -29.97 -10.03
C ALA A 76 1.97 -30.33 -10.10
N MET A 77 2.85 -29.52 -9.49
CA MET A 77 4.28 -29.82 -9.38
C MET A 77 4.59 -30.95 -8.41
N THR A 78 3.91 -31.01 -7.25
CA THR A 78 4.09 -32.12 -6.31
C THR A 78 3.69 -33.45 -6.97
N ARG A 79 2.64 -33.45 -7.78
CA ARG A 79 2.19 -34.64 -8.52
C ARG A 79 3.10 -35.00 -9.69
N TYR A 80 3.70 -34.01 -10.36
CA TYR A 80 4.53 -34.20 -11.55
C TYR A 80 5.74 -33.25 -11.55
N PRO A 81 6.81 -33.57 -10.81
CA PRO A 81 7.95 -32.66 -10.62
C PRO A 81 8.77 -32.43 -11.91
N SER A 82 8.66 -33.32 -12.89
CA SER A 82 9.33 -33.20 -14.20
C SER A 82 8.54 -32.39 -15.22
N LYS A 83 7.33 -31.94 -14.89
CA LYS A 83 6.47 -31.22 -15.84
C LYS A 83 7.02 -29.81 -16.10
N ARG A 84 7.23 -29.48 -17.38
CA ARG A 84 7.75 -28.15 -17.77
C ARG A 84 6.77 -27.05 -17.40
N THR A 85 7.30 -25.88 -17.03
CA THR A 85 6.50 -24.68 -16.70
C THR A 85 5.59 -24.25 -17.84
N GLN A 86 6.00 -24.49 -19.09
CA GLN A 86 5.15 -24.29 -20.27
C GLN A 86 3.83 -25.06 -20.17
N CYS A 87 3.88 -26.36 -19.90
CA CYS A 87 2.69 -27.19 -19.81
C CYS A 87 1.79 -26.77 -18.64
N LEU A 88 2.38 -26.29 -17.53
CA LEU A 88 1.62 -25.76 -16.40
C LEU A 88 0.95 -24.42 -16.75
N SER A 89 1.64 -23.55 -17.47
CA SER A 89 1.10 -22.27 -17.93
C SER A 89 -0.09 -22.45 -18.87
N GLU A 90 0.01 -23.40 -19.81
CA GLU A 90 -1.06 -23.77 -20.75
C GLU A 90 -2.25 -24.40 -20.02
N GLN A 91 -1.99 -25.33 -19.08
CA GLN A 91 -3.03 -25.97 -18.28
C GLN A 91 -3.83 -24.97 -17.44
N MET A 92 -3.20 -23.88 -17.02
CA MET A 92 -3.77 -22.89 -16.10
C MET A 92 -4.24 -21.61 -16.80
N GLY A 93 -4.02 -21.49 -18.11
CA GLY A 93 -4.38 -20.29 -18.87
C GLY A 93 -3.63 -19.02 -18.46
N ILE A 94 -2.43 -19.16 -17.87
CA ILE A 94 -1.59 -18.04 -17.42
C ILE A 94 -0.32 -17.97 -18.24
N SER A 95 0.33 -16.80 -18.30
CA SER A 95 1.60 -16.69 -19.02
C SER A 95 2.71 -17.48 -18.31
N GLN A 96 3.66 -18.02 -19.07
CA GLN A 96 4.83 -18.72 -18.53
C GLN A 96 5.61 -17.87 -17.52
N SER A 97 5.67 -16.55 -17.72
CA SER A 97 6.32 -15.61 -16.80
C SER A 97 5.62 -15.56 -15.45
N ILE A 98 4.28 -15.51 -15.42
CA ILE A 98 3.50 -15.56 -14.19
C ILE A 98 3.68 -16.92 -13.51
N ALA A 99 3.61 -18.01 -14.28
CA ALA A 99 3.83 -19.35 -13.78
C ALA A 99 5.23 -19.50 -13.13
N MET A 100 6.30 -19.06 -13.80
CA MET A 100 7.67 -19.09 -13.24
C MET A 100 7.82 -18.22 -11.99
N ARG A 101 7.19 -17.04 -11.98
CA ARG A 101 7.27 -16.10 -10.86
C ARG A 101 6.59 -16.66 -9.60
N ASN A 102 5.45 -17.33 -9.77
CA ASN A 102 4.75 -18.00 -8.68
C ASN A 102 5.55 -19.16 -8.09
N LEU A 103 6.24 -19.92 -8.94
CA LEU A 103 7.12 -21.02 -8.51
C LEU A 103 8.33 -20.57 -7.71
N ARG A 104 8.89 -19.40 -8.04
CA ARG A 104 10.01 -18.80 -7.29
C ARG A 104 9.60 -18.16 -5.97
N ALA A 105 8.29 -17.92 -5.79
CA ALA A 105 7.77 -17.24 -4.61
C ALA A 105 7.35 -18.23 -3.50
N ASN A 106 7.29 -19.54 -3.81
CA ASN A 106 7.28 -20.62 -2.83
C ASN A 106 8.70 -21.10 -2.55
#